data_AF-J3NV35-F1
#
_entry.id   AF-J3NV35-F1
#
_cell.length_a   1.000
_cell.length_b   1.000
_cell.length_c   1.000
_cell.angle_alpha   90.00
_cell.angle_beta   90.00
_cell.angle_gamma   90.00
#
_symmetry.space_group_name_H-M   'P 1'
#
loop_
_entity.id
_entity.type
_entity.pdbx_description
1 polymer ?
#
loop_
_entity_poly.entity_id
_entity_poly.type
_entity_poly.pdbx_seq_one_letter_code
_entity_poly.pdbx_strand_id
1 'polypeptide(L)'
;MESSKIYDQVREHYSSALRSTGVKYGEAVAKSLGYSADEPANIPKDANLGLSCGNPLAIAIIGLGSGAGFDVFLASTKVGPSGRAIGIDMNDVR
;
A
#
# COMPACT_ATOMS: atom_id res chain seq x y z
N MET A 1 -18.29 6.51 -22.71
CA MET A 1 -16.90 6.70 -22.23
C MET A 1 -16.27 5.33 -22.29
N GLU A 2 -15.29 5.12 -23.17
CA GLU A 2 -14.70 3.79 -23.38
C GLU A 2 -13.98 3.31 -22.11
N SER A 3 -14.32 2.11 -21.62
CA SER A 3 -13.81 1.59 -20.35
C SER A 3 -12.27 1.50 -20.31
N SER A 4 -11.62 1.25 -21.45
CA SER A 4 -10.15 1.24 -21.57
C SER A 4 -9.52 2.56 -21.14
N LYS A 5 -10.11 3.69 -21.54
CA LYS A 5 -9.62 5.02 -21.20
C LYS A 5 -9.64 5.30 -19.70
N ILE A 6 -10.64 4.76 -19.00
CA ILE A 6 -10.74 4.90 -17.54
C ILE A 6 -9.63 4.11 -16.85
N TYR A 7 -9.40 2.85 -17.26
CA TYR A 7 -8.34 2.03 -16.68
C TYR A 7 -6.94 2.63 -16.89
N ASP A 8 -6.68 3.21 -18.06
CA ASP A 8 -5.41 3.85 -18.34
C ASP A 8 -5.20 5.09 -17.46
N GLN A 9 -6.23 5.92 -17.26
CA GLN A 9 -6.18 7.08 -16.37
C GLN A 9 -5.95 6.69 -14.91
N VAL A 10 -6.64 5.65 -14.43
CA VAL A 10 -6.45 5.13 -13.07
C VAL A 10 -5.01 4.61 -12.92
N ARG A 11 -4.52 3.82 -13.89
CA ARG A 11 -3.16 3.28 -13.86
C ARG A 11 -2.13 4.40 -13.82
N GLU A 12 -2.25 5.39 -14.68
CA GLU A 12 -1.32 6.53 -14.76
C GLU A 12 -1.29 7.31 -13.44
N HIS A 13 -2.46 7.59 -12.85
CA HIS A 13 -2.55 8.34 -11.60
C HIS A 13 -1.86 7.61 -10.45
N TYR A 14 -2.19 6.34 -10.19
CA TYR A 14 -1.61 5.59 -9.08
C TYR A 14 -0.13 5.24 -9.32
N SER A 15 0.29 5.01 -10.56
CA SER A 15 1.70 4.80 -10.89
C SER A 15 2.55 6.05 -10.66
N SER A 16 1.97 7.25 -10.80
CA SER A 16 2.69 8.50 -10.52
C SER A 16 3.06 8.67 -9.03
N ALA A 17 2.25 8.09 -8.13
CA ALA A 17 2.48 8.16 -6.70
C ALA A 17 3.68 7.33 -6.25
N LEU A 18 4.04 6.27 -6.98
CA LEU A 18 5.29 5.51 -6.79
C LEU A 18 6.55 6.37 -6.95
N ARG A 19 6.45 7.49 -7.66
CA ARG A 19 7.60 8.34 -8.02
C ARG A 19 7.71 9.62 -7.19
N SER A 20 6.65 9.99 -6.48
CA SER A 20 6.45 11.38 -6.02
C SER A 20 6.05 11.53 -4.56
N THR A 21 5.73 10.43 -3.87
CA THR A 21 5.23 10.50 -2.49
C THR A 21 6.38 10.68 -1.51
N GLY A 22 6.33 11.76 -0.74
CA GLY A 22 7.34 12.05 0.28
C GLY A 22 7.08 11.26 1.57
N VAL A 23 8.15 10.76 2.19
CA VAL A 23 8.09 9.97 3.45
C VAL A 23 7.21 10.62 4.52
N LYS A 24 7.35 11.93 4.74
CA LYS A 24 6.56 12.67 5.75
C LYS A 24 5.05 12.66 5.47
N TYR A 25 4.65 12.66 4.20
CA TYR A 25 3.24 12.59 3.82
C TYR A 25 2.67 11.21 4.15
N GLY A 26 3.38 10.15 3.74
CA GLY A 26 3.00 8.77 4.06
C GLY A 26 2.86 8.52 5.57
N GLU A 27 3.81 9.02 6.37
CA GLU A 27 3.75 8.91 7.84
C GLU A 27 2.53 9.63 8.44
N ALA A 28 2.22 10.84 7.96
CA ALA A 28 1.06 11.59 8.43
C ALA A 28 -0.26 10.86 8.10
N VAL A 29 -0.38 10.30 6.90
CA VAL A 29 -1.54 9.51 6.48
C VAL A 29 -1.66 8.25 7.34
N ALA A 30 -0.59 7.46 7.48
CA ALA A 30 -0.60 6.25 8.30
C ALA A 30 -1.02 6.54 9.75
N LYS A 31 -0.49 7.60 10.37
CA LYS A 31 -0.89 8.00 11.72
C LYS A 31 -2.39 8.32 11.79
N SER A 32 -2.92 9.03 10.79
CA SER A 32 -4.35 9.38 10.76
C SER A 32 -5.28 8.16 10.59
N LEU A 33 -4.78 7.09 9.97
CA LEU A 33 -5.48 5.82 9.78
C LEU A 33 -5.31 4.84 10.96
N GLY A 34 -4.62 5.25 12.02
CA GLY A 34 -4.48 4.48 13.25
C GLY A 34 -3.35 3.45 13.26
N TYR A 35 -2.40 3.55 12.32
CA TYR A 35 -1.15 2.78 12.44
C TYR A 35 -0.29 3.37 13.57
N SER A 36 0.37 2.49 14.31
CA SER A 36 1.36 2.87 15.31
C SER A 36 2.62 3.45 14.65
N ALA A 37 3.41 4.23 15.40
CA ALA A 37 4.65 4.79 14.87
C ALA A 37 5.68 3.71 14.51
N ASP A 38 5.61 2.54 15.16
CA ASP A 38 6.55 1.44 14.95
C ASP A 38 6.22 0.62 13.70
N GLU A 39 4.97 0.63 13.22
CA GLU A 39 4.57 -0.13 12.03
C GLU A 39 5.30 0.38 10.77
N PRO A 40 5.22 1.68 10.38
CA PRO A 40 5.98 2.21 9.25
C PRO A 40 7.50 2.05 9.38
N ALA A 41 8.02 1.99 10.62
CA ALA A 41 9.47 1.84 10.87
C ALA A 41 10.00 0.43 10.55
N ASN A 42 9.13 -0.59 10.55
CA ASN A 42 9.49 -2.00 10.39
C ASN A 42 9.27 -2.54 8.96
N ILE A 43 8.99 -1.67 8.00
CA ILE A 43 8.78 -2.03 6.59
C ILE A 43 9.68 -1.18 5.68
N PRO A 44 9.81 -1.52 4.38
CA PRO A 44 10.55 -0.68 3.45
C PRO A 44 10.01 0.76 3.43
N LYS A 45 10.91 1.75 3.48
CA LYS A 45 10.53 3.18 3.55
C LYS A 45 9.64 3.63 2.40
N ASP A 46 9.88 3.08 1.21
CA ASP A 46 9.16 3.42 -0.01
C ASP A 46 7.84 2.64 -0.17
N ALA A 47 7.51 1.74 0.78
CA ALA A 47 6.24 1.02 0.77
C ALA A 47 5.05 1.92 1.14
N ASN A 48 5.27 2.99 1.91
CA ASN A 48 4.22 3.89 2.36
C ASN A 48 4.02 5.06 1.39
N LEU A 49 3.13 4.86 0.40
CA LEU A 49 2.77 5.91 -0.56
C LEU A 49 1.74 6.92 -0.01
N GLY A 50 1.20 6.71 1.20
CA GLY A 50 0.15 7.57 1.75
C GLY A 50 -1.18 7.54 0.99
N LEU A 51 -1.46 6.46 0.26
CA LEU A 51 -2.68 6.30 -0.55
C LEU A 51 -3.74 5.40 0.11
N SER A 52 -3.45 4.88 1.31
CA SER A 52 -4.37 3.97 1.98
C SER A 52 -5.65 4.68 2.41
N CYS A 53 -6.76 3.93 2.42
CA CYS A 53 -8.07 4.39 2.89
C CYS A 53 -8.42 3.89 4.29
N GLY A 54 -7.57 3.06 4.91
CA GLY A 54 -7.83 2.45 6.21
C GLY A 54 -6.66 1.61 6.73
N ASN A 55 -6.85 0.94 7.87
CA ASN A 55 -5.91 -0.07 8.40
C ASN A 55 -6.52 -1.49 8.29
N PRO A 56 -6.27 -2.22 7.20
CA PRO A 56 -6.89 -3.51 6.94
C PRO A 56 -6.27 -4.66 7.75
N LEU A 57 -5.20 -4.42 8.51
CA LEU A 57 -4.51 -5.45 9.29
C LEU A 57 -5.35 -6.04 10.42
N ALA A 58 -6.54 -5.49 10.67
CA ALA A 58 -7.53 -6.08 11.57
C ALA A 58 -8.23 -7.31 10.97
N ILE A 59 -8.27 -7.47 9.63
CA ILE A 59 -9.18 -8.43 8.97
C ILE A 59 -8.69 -9.12 7.67
N ALA A 60 -7.56 -8.75 7.06
CA ALA A 60 -7.22 -9.21 5.70
C ALA A 60 -5.97 -10.12 5.58
N ILE A 61 -6.10 -11.17 4.76
CA ILE A 61 -5.02 -12.10 4.35
C ILE A 61 -4.60 -11.89 2.88
N ILE A 62 -5.51 -11.36 2.05
CA ILE A 62 -5.30 -10.99 0.64
C ILE A 62 -5.65 -9.51 0.48
N GLY A 63 -4.72 -8.72 -0.06
CA GLY A 63 -4.93 -7.29 -0.35
C GLY A 63 -5.04 -7.03 -1.86
N LEU A 64 -6.07 -6.27 -2.27
CA LEU A 64 -6.25 -5.80 -3.65
C LEU A 64 -5.94 -4.30 -3.70
N GLY A 65 -5.12 -3.87 -4.67
CA GLY A 65 -4.57 -2.53 -4.72
C GLY A 65 -3.45 -2.33 -3.69
N SER A 66 -2.52 -3.28 -3.60
CA SER A 66 -1.46 -3.26 -2.58
C SER A 66 -0.45 -2.12 -2.74
N GLY A 67 -0.43 -1.43 -3.88
CA GLY A 67 0.54 -0.40 -4.22
C GLY A 67 1.98 -0.89 -4.02
N ALA A 68 2.78 -0.11 -3.31
CA ALA A 68 4.15 -0.48 -2.94
C ALA A 68 4.24 -1.49 -1.77
N GLY A 69 3.10 -2.01 -1.28
CA GLY A 69 3.05 -3.17 -0.38
C GLY A 69 2.97 -2.85 1.11
N PHE A 70 2.65 -1.62 1.52
CA PHE A 70 2.57 -1.18 2.93
C PHE A 70 1.90 -2.22 3.85
N ASP A 71 0.64 -2.55 3.57
CA ASP A 71 -0.13 -3.49 4.38
C ASP A 71 0.34 -4.93 4.24
N VAL A 72 0.87 -5.31 3.09
CA VAL A 72 1.36 -6.68 2.83
C VAL A 72 2.61 -6.95 3.67
N PHE A 73 3.52 -5.98 3.75
CA PHE A 73 4.70 -6.08 4.61
C PHE A 73 4.32 -6.15 6.09
N LEU A 74 3.39 -5.31 6.53
CA LEU A 74 2.90 -5.37 7.91
C LEU A 74 2.19 -6.70 8.20
N ALA A 75 1.34 -7.18 7.29
CA ALA A 75 0.67 -8.47 7.41
C ALA A 75 1.67 -9.64 7.43
N SER A 76 2.76 -9.56 6.67
CA SER A 76 3.79 -10.61 6.62
C SER A 76 4.38 -10.92 8.01
N THR A 77 4.52 -9.90 8.86
CA THR A 77 4.99 -10.07 10.24
C THR A 77 3.94 -10.76 11.13
N LYS A 78 2.66 -10.49 10.89
CA LYS A 78 1.54 -11.02 11.70
C LYS A 78 1.22 -12.48 11.37
N VAL A 79 1.34 -12.87 10.09
CA VAL A 79 1.05 -14.26 9.65
C VAL A 79 2.15 -15.24 10.04
N GLY A 80 3.34 -14.77 10.40
CA GLY A 80 4.47 -15.57 10.85
C GLY A 80 5.14 -16.43 9.76
N PRO A 81 6.18 -17.21 10.11
CA PRO A 81 7.05 -17.88 9.14
C PRO A 81 6.35 -18.92 8.24
N SER A 82 5.28 -19.54 8.73
CA SER A 82 4.49 -20.53 7.99
C SER A 82 3.29 -19.91 7.26
N GLY A 83 2.98 -18.64 7.52
CA GLY A 83 1.88 -17.90 6.90
C GLY A 83 2.30 -17.22 5.60
N ARG A 84 1.32 -16.71 4.84
CA ARG A 84 1.56 -15.91 3.64
C ARG A 84 0.67 -14.67 3.64
N ALA A 85 1.25 -13.53 3.27
CA ALA A 85 0.52 -12.31 2.93
C ALA A 85 0.70 -12.07 1.42
N ILE A 86 -0.41 -11.85 0.71
CA ILE A 86 -0.40 -11.70 -0.75
C ILE A 86 -1.02 -10.35 -1.11
N GLY A 87 -0.25 -9.52 -1.81
CA GLY A 87 -0.70 -8.30 -2.44
C GLY A 87 -0.91 -8.48 -3.93
N ILE A 88 -2.01 -7.95 -4.44
CA ILE A 88 -2.31 -7.88 -5.87
C ILE A 88 -2.50 -6.41 -6.23
N ASP A 89 -1.74 -5.92 -7.20
CA ASP A 89 -1.90 -4.57 -7.74
C ASP A 89 -1.99 -4.62 -9.28
N MET A 90 -2.63 -3.61 -9.85
CA MET A 90 -2.80 -3.47 -11.30
C MET A 90 -1.72 -2.60 -11.96
N ASN A 91 -0.91 -1.91 -11.16
CA ASN A 91 0.11 -0.99 -11.63
C ASN A 91 1.47 -1.69 -11.74
N ASP A 92 2.18 -1.40 -12.83
CA ASP A 92 3.53 -1.92 -13.05
C ASP A 92 4.56 -1.11 -12.25
N VAL A 93 5.54 -1.82 -11.68
CA VAL A 93 6.77 -1.21 -11.13
C VAL A 93 7.72 -0.97 -12.31
N ARG A 94 7.74 0.25 -12.85
CA ARG A 94 8.76 0.70 -13.82
C ARG A 94 9.52 1.91 -13.32
#